data_AF-A0AAV6YFG4-F1
#
_entry.id   AF-A0AAV6YFG4-F1
#
_cell.length_a   1.000
_cell.length_b   1.000
_cell.length_c   1.000
_cell.angle_alpha   90.00
_cell.angle_beta   90.00
_cell.angle_gamma   90.00
#
_symmetry.space_group_name_H-M   'P 1'
#
loop_
_entity.id
_entity.type
_entity.pdbx_description
1 polymer ?
#
loop_
_entity_poly.entity_id
_entity_poly.type
_entity_poly.pdbx_seq_one_letter_code
_entity_poly.pdbx_strand_id
1 'polypeptide(L)'
;MEARLQDLGTFLSPSHNSANDDNDLIVLGSSPPPEVTIKVRRRGKIFRINIRPTDSLQRLVESVASRLEVASSQVLLLRGDEELDTKETPQSLNLTVADII
;
A
#
# COMPACT_ATOMS: atom_id res chain seq x y z
N MET A 1 41.97 -39.20 33.51
CA MET A 1 41.23 -38.03 34.04
C MET A 1 39.94 -37.93 33.26
N GLU A 2 38.87 -38.50 33.79
CA GLU A 2 37.55 -38.50 33.18
C GLU A 2 36.83 -37.19 33.52
N ALA A 3 36.53 -36.38 32.51
CA ALA A 3 35.73 -35.17 32.69
C ALA A 3 34.25 -35.52 32.56
N ARG A 4 33.57 -35.62 33.71
CA ARG A 4 32.11 -35.72 33.81
C ARG A 4 31.48 -34.39 33.40
N LEU A 5 30.77 -34.34 32.26
CA LEU A 5 29.84 -33.24 31.96
C LEU A 5 28.54 -33.46 32.73
N GLN A 6 28.43 -32.84 33.91
CA GLN A 6 27.19 -32.75 34.69
C GLN A 6 26.84 -31.27 34.90
N ASP A 7 26.45 -30.56 33.84
CA ASP A 7 25.57 -29.38 33.99
C ASP A 7 25.06 -28.91 32.62
N LEU A 8 23.94 -29.50 32.15
CA LEU A 8 23.17 -28.97 31.03
C LEU A 8 21.69 -28.78 31.41
N GLY A 9 21.35 -28.91 32.69
CA GLY A 9 19.98 -28.85 33.19
C GLY A 9 19.52 -27.46 33.65
N THR A 10 20.41 -26.48 33.75
CA THR A 10 20.13 -25.24 34.50
C THR A 10 19.84 -24.01 33.62
N PHE A 11 19.99 -24.10 32.29
CA PHE A 11 19.81 -22.95 31.39
C PHE A 11 18.44 -22.85 30.71
N LEU A 12 17.50 -23.76 31.02
CA LEU A 12 16.14 -23.73 30.46
C LEU A 12 15.08 -23.72 31.57
N SER A 13 15.20 -22.77 32.48
CA SER A 13 14.09 -22.37 33.35
C SER A 13 13.73 -20.92 33.04
N PRO A 14 12.64 -20.64 32.31
CA PRO A 14 12.06 -19.31 32.38
C PRO A 14 11.53 -19.14 33.79
N SER A 15 12.17 -18.28 34.57
CA SER A 15 11.69 -17.81 35.86
C SER A 15 10.37 -17.07 35.65
N HIS A 16 9.27 -17.82 35.58
CA HIS A 16 7.92 -17.26 35.56
C HIS A 16 7.55 -16.87 36.98
N ASN A 17 8.08 -15.74 37.43
CA ASN A 17 7.69 -15.14 38.70
C ASN A 17 7.47 -13.64 38.50
N SER A 18 6.35 -13.32 37.86
CA SER A 18 5.70 -12.01 37.93
C SER A 18 4.23 -12.21 37.59
N ALA A 19 3.43 -12.36 38.64
CA ALA A 19 1.99 -12.16 38.57
C ALA A 19 1.74 -10.65 38.35
N ASN A 20 1.62 -10.21 37.10
CA ASN A 20 0.79 -9.08 36.72
C ASN A 20 0.73 -8.91 35.18
N ASP A 21 -0.50 -8.87 34.69
CA ASP A 21 -0.97 -8.27 33.44
C ASP A 21 -0.48 -8.88 32.11
N ASP A 22 -1.16 -9.95 31.70
CA ASP A 22 -1.15 -10.53 30.35
C ASP A 22 -1.94 -9.62 29.39
N ASN A 23 -1.40 -8.43 29.11
CA ASN A 23 -2.00 -7.50 28.15
C ASN A 23 -0.92 -6.70 27.42
N ASP A 24 -0.02 -7.41 26.74
CA ASP A 24 0.87 -6.85 25.72
C ASP A 24 0.06 -6.42 24.48
N LEU A 25 -0.72 -5.35 24.62
CA LEU A 25 -1.45 -4.69 23.54
C LEU A 25 -0.45 -3.91 22.68
N ILE A 26 0.04 -4.54 21.61
CA ILE A 26 0.83 -3.87 20.59
C ILE A 26 -0.12 -3.00 19.75
N VAL A 27 -0.27 -1.73 20.15
CA VAL A 27 -0.96 -0.73 19.33
C VAL A 27 -0.10 -0.43 18.11
N LEU A 28 -0.38 -1.10 16.98
CA LEU A 28 0.13 -0.66 15.69
C LEU A 28 -0.42 0.75 15.47
N GLY A 29 0.47 1.75 15.50
CA GLY A 29 0.12 3.15 15.26
C GLY A 29 -0.73 3.30 14.00
N SER A 30 -1.56 4.34 13.96
CA SER A 30 -2.49 4.57 12.85
C SER A 30 -1.78 4.42 11.50
N SER A 31 -2.11 3.35 10.77
CA SER A 31 -1.60 3.14 9.42
C SER A 31 -2.00 4.35 8.57
N PRO A 32 -1.11 4.85 7.68
CA PRO A 32 -1.53 5.83 6.69
C PRO A 32 -2.75 5.31 5.93
N PRO A 33 -3.65 6.21 5.51
CA PRO A 33 -4.83 5.81 4.75
C PRO A 33 -4.40 4.97 3.54
N PRO A 34 -5.13 3.89 3.23
CA PRO A 34 -4.74 2.99 2.16
C PRO A 34 -4.69 3.75 0.82
N GLU A 35 -3.60 3.59 0.09
CA GLU A 35 -3.43 4.11 -1.26
C GLU A 35 -3.61 2.99 -2.28
N VAL A 36 -4.12 3.34 -3.47
CA VAL A 36 -4.15 2.46 -4.63
C VAL A 36 -3.13 2.93 -5.65
N THR A 37 -2.29 1.99 -6.10
CA THR A 37 -1.35 2.24 -7.20
C THR A 37 -2.05 2.01 -8.53
N ILE A 38 -2.28 3.07 -9.27
CA ILE A 38 -2.83 3.03 -10.63
C ILE A 38 -1.69 2.96 -11.64
N LYS A 39 -1.77 2.01 -12.58
CA LYS A 39 -0.87 1.95 -13.73
C LYS A 39 -1.48 2.75 -14.86
N VAL A 40 -0.73 3.71 -15.38
CA VAL A 40 -1.14 4.48 -16.53
C VAL A 40 -0.20 4.19 -17.69
N ARG A 41 -0.75 3.84 -18.84
CA ARG A 41 -0.03 3.49 -20.07
C ARG A 41 -0.15 4.63 -21.08
N ARG A 42 0.99 5.12 -21.54
CA ARG A 42 1.04 6.11 -22.63
C ARG A 42 2.13 5.74 -23.63
N ARG A 43 1.77 5.63 -24.91
CA ARG A 43 2.69 5.28 -26.03
C ARG A 43 3.64 4.12 -25.70
N GLY A 44 3.12 3.08 -25.06
CA GLY A 44 3.89 1.87 -24.70
C GLY A 44 4.70 1.96 -23.40
N LYS A 45 4.71 3.11 -22.70
CA LYS A 45 5.33 3.24 -21.38
C LYS A 45 4.28 3.17 -20.28
N ILE A 46 4.59 2.45 -19.19
CA ILE A 46 3.73 2.37 -18.00
C ILE A 46 4.37 3.17 -16.88
N PHE A 47 3.58 4.02 -16.24
CA PHE A 47 3.95 4.73 -15.02
C PHE A 47 2.95 4.39 -13.92
N ARG A 48 3.42 4.46 -12.67
CA ARG A 48 2.65 4.10 -11.48
C ARG A 48 2.40 5.36 -10.68
N ILE A 49 1.14 5.62 -10.35
CA ILE A 49 0.72 6.78 -9.57
C ILE A 49 -0.09 6.26 -8.39
N ASN A 50 0.30 6.66 -7.18
CA ASN A 50 -0.44 6.35 -5.98
C ASN A 50 -1.47 7.45 -5.74
N ILE A 51 -2.72 7.07 -5.53
CA ILE A 51 -3.82 7.96 -5.15
C ILE A 51 -4.64 7.28 -4.07
N ARG A 52 -5.42 8.03 -3.28
CA ARG A 52 -6.34 7.40 -2.34
C ARG A 52 -7.55 6.86 -3.09
N PRO A 53 -8.16 5.75 -2.63
CA PRO A 53 -9.35 5.17 -3.27
C PRO A 53 -10.55 6.13 -3.27
N THR A 54 -10.58 7.09 -2.34
CA THR A 54 -11.59 8.13 -2.21
C THR A 54 -11.27 9.42 -2.98
N ASP A 55 -10.05 9.57 -3.50
CA ASP A 55 -9.70 10.74 -4.29
C ASP A 55 -10.39 10.67 -5.65
N SER A 56 -10.78 11.81 -6.19
CA SER A 56 -11.29 11.88 -7.57
C SER A 56 -10.16 11.64 -8.57
N LEU A 57 -10.48 11.05 -9.71
CA LEU A 57 -9.55 10.81 -10.81
C LEU A 57 -8.94 12.11 -11.38
N GLN A 58 -9.50 13.28 -11.06
CA GLN A 58 -8.88 14.59 -11.31
C GLN A 58 -7.43 14.65 -10.77
N ARG A 59 -7.17 14.11 -9.57
CA ARG A 59 -5.81 14.05 -8.99
C ARG A 59 -4.87 13.19 -9.83
N LEU A 60 -5.39 12.10 -10.41
CA LEU A 60 -4.64 11.26 -11.33
C LEU A 60 -4.31 12.04 -12.60
N VAL A 61 -5.29 12.75 -13.18
CA VAL A 61 -5.11 13.61 -14.34
C VAL A 61 -4.04 14.67 -14.11
N GLU A 62 -4.08 15.37 -12.99
CA GLU A 62 -3.08 16.38 -12.62
C GLU A 62 -1.68 15.78 -12.51
N SER A 63 -1.57 14.60 -11.88
CA SER A 63 -0.29 13.89 -11.74
C SER A 63 0.25 13.42 -13.09
N VAL A 64 -0.62 12.93 -13.97
CA VAL A 64 -0.28 12.52 -15.35
C VAL A 64 0.14 13.74 -16.16
N ALA A 65 -0.62 14.83 -16.11
CA ALA A 65 -0.39 16.06 -16.83
C ALA A 65 0.96 16.69 -16.44
N SER A 66 1.24 16.75 -15.13
CA SER A 66 2.54 17.20 -14.61
C SER A 66 3.69 16.30 -15.09
N ARG A 67 3.49 14.97 -15.09
CA ARG A 67 4.51 14.01 -15.55
C ARG A 67 4.77 14.09 -17.06
N LEU A 68 3.76 14.46 -17.84
CA LEU A 68 3.82 14.55 -19.31
C LEU A 68 4.08 15.98 -19.81
N GLU A 69 4.16 16.97 -18.92
CA GLU A 69 4.34 18.39 -19.23
C GLU A 69 3.26 18.94 -20.18
N VAL A 70 2.01 18.51 -19.97
CA VAL A 70 0.83 18.94 -20.73
C VAL A 70 -0.21 19.59 -19.81
N ALA A 71 -1.18 20.29 -20.40
CA ALA A 71 -2.33 20.78 -19.63
C ALA A 71 -3.24 19.60 -19.22
N SER A 72 -3.87 19.70 -18.04
CA SER A 72 -4.82 18.68 -17.55
C SER A 72 -6.01 18.48 -18.50
N SER A 73 -6.44 19.54 -19.21
CA SER A 73 -7.49 19.47 -20.24
C SER A 73 -7.11 18.66 -21.49
N GLN A 74 -5.83 18.35 -21.67
CA GLN A 74 -5.33 17.53 -22.79
C GLN A 74 -5.19 16.05 -22.42
N VAL A 75 -5.52 15.68 -21.19
CA VAL A 75 -5.43 14.30 -20.69
C VAL A 75 -6.82 13.69 -20.66
N LEU A 76 -6.98 12.61 -21.42
CA LEU A 76 -8.16 11.76 -21.41
C LEU A 76 -7.78 10.42 -20.75
N LEU A 77 -8.60 9.94 -19.82
CA LEU A 77 -8.41 8.66 -19.15
C LEU A 77 -9.29 7.60 -19.82
N LEU A 78 -8.69 6.46 -20.18
CA LEU A 78 -9.39 5.36 -20.84
C LEU A 78 -9.11 4.05 -20.11
N ARG A 79 -10.14 3.28 -19.78
CA ARG A 79 -9.96 1.89 -19.32
C ARG A 79 -10.36 0.96 -20.47
N GLY A 80 -9.36 0.48 -21.21
CA GLY A 80 -9.61 -0.23 -22.47
C GLY A 80 -10.15 0.74 -23.51
N ASP A 81 -11.44 0.62 -23.83
CA ASP A 81 -12.15 1.48 -24.79
C ASP A 81 -13.18 2.42 -24.11
N GLU A 82 -13.28 2.38 -22.78
CA GLU A 82 -14.24 3.16 -22.00
C GLU A 82 -13.58 4.44 -21.45
N GLU A 83 -14.21 5.60 -21.68
CA GLU A 83 -13.81 6.87 -21.07
C GLU A 83 -14.21 6.92 -19.59
N LEU A 84 -13.26 7.31 -18.74
CA LEU A 84 -13.50 7.47 -17.31
C LEU A 84 -13.83 8.92 -16.98
N ASP A 85 -14.88 9.15 -16.20
CA ASP A 85 -15.17 10.49 -15.69
C ASP A 85 -14.15 10.87 -14.61
N THR A 86 -13.49 12.01 -14.83
CA THR A 86 -12.54 12.62 -13.88
C THR A 86 -13.12 12.86 -12.48
N LYS A 87 -14.45 13.02 -12.34
CA LYS A 87 -15.12 13.24 -11.06
C LYS A 87 -15.31 11.96 -10.24
N GLU A 88 -15.23 10.80 -10.89
CA GLU A 88 -15.35 9.52 -10.20
C GLU A 88 -14.10 9.22 -9.38
N THR A 89 -14.24 8.24 -8.48
CA THR A 89 -13.16 7.77 -7.61
C THR A 89 -12.72 6.37 -8.05
N PRO A 90 -11.46 5.99 -7.77
CA PRO A 90 -11.00 4.62 -7.99
C PRO A 90 -11.90 3.57 -7.33
N GLN A 91 -12.42 3.89 -6.14
CA GLN A 91 -13.36 3.02 -5.43
C GLN A 91 -14.69 2.85 -6.17
N SER A 92 -15.28 3.93 -6.71
CA SER A 92 -16.54 3.87 -7.50
C SER A 92 -16.39 2.96 -8.72
N LEU A 93 -15.24 3.10 -9.40
CA LEU A 93 -14.93 2.38 -10.64
C LEU A 93 -14.35 0.97 -10.42
N ASN A 94 -14.23 0.53 -9.16
CA ASN A 94 -13.58 -0.71 -8.76
C ASN A 94 -12.16 -0.86 -9.36
N LEU A 95 -11.41 0.23 -9.44
CA LEU A 95 -10.04 0.22 -9.94
C LEU A 95 -9.11 -0.45 -8.93
N THR A 96 -8.37 -1.43 -9.41
CA THR A 96 -7.40 -2.21 -8.63
C THR A 96 -5.98 -2.02 -9.15
N VAL A 97 -5.00 -2.57 -8.43
CA VAL A 97 -3.59 -2.58 -8.87
C VAL A 97 -3.34 -3.39 -10.15
N ALA A 98 -4.29 -4.22 -10.55
CA ALA A 98 -4.21 -5.00 -11.79
C ALA A 98 -4.55 -4.15 -13.02
N ASP A 99 -5.38 -3.13 -12.84
CA ASP A 99 -5.90 -2.30 -13.92
C ASP A 99 -4.82 -1.41 -14.54
N ILE A 100 -5.02 -1.13 -15.83
CA ILE A 100 -4.20 -0.21 -16.62
C ILE A 100 -5.14 0.77 -17.31
N ILE A 101 -4.87 2.06 -17.08
CA ILE A 101 -5.55 3.21 -17.69
C ILE A 101 -4.65 3.84 -18.75
#